data_AF-A0A8D0L909-F1
#
_entry.id   AF-A0A8D0L909-F1
#
_cell.length_a   1.000
_cell.length_b   1.000
_cell.length_c   1.000
_cell.angle_alpha   90.00
_cell.angle_beta   90.00
_cell.angle_gamma   90.00
#
_symmetry.space_group_name_H-M   'P 1'
#
loop_
_entity.id
_entity.type
_entity.pdbx_description
1 polymer ?
#
loop_
_entity_poly.entity_id
_entity_poly.type
_entity_poly.pdbx_seq_one_letter_code
_entity_poly.pdbx_strand_id
1 'polypeptide(L)'
;MPYLGSEDALKELKRALSNPHVQADRLRYRNVILRVIRHMTQGMNVSGVFMEMVKASATVDIVQKKLVYLYMCTYAPLKTDLALLAINTLCKDCSDPSPMVRGLALRSMCSLRFGSCLIWS
;
A
#
# COMPACT_ATOMS: atom_id res chain seq x y z
N MET A 1 -7.97 -7.05 -29.00
CA MET A 1 -6.84 -6.76 -28.07
C MET A 1 -7.04 -5.40 -27.42
N PRO A 2 -7.20 -5.29 -26.09
CA PRO A 2 -7.27 -4.00 -25.41
C PRO A 2 -6.26 -3.91 -24.25
N TYR A 3 -5.04 -3.45 -24.53
CA TYR A 3 -4.05 -3.15 -23.46
C TYR A 3 -3.77 -1.64 -23.30
N LEU A 4 -4.29 -0.79 -24.20
CA LEU A 4 -3.99 0.65 -24.19
C LEU A 4 -4.62 1.37 -22.98
N GLY A 5 -5.81 0.96 -22.55
CA GLY A 5 -6.52 1.63 -21.44
C GLY A 5 -5.87 1.43 -20.06
N SER A 6 -5.05 0.40 -19.85
CA SER A 6 -4.48 0.13 -18.53
C SER A 6 -3.37 1.10 -18.14
N GLU A 7 -2.57 1.55 -19.10
CA GLU A 7 -1.47 2.48 -18.84
C GLU A 7 -1.97 3.89 -18.58
N ASP A 8 -3.01 4.33 -19.28
CA ASP A 8 -3.64 5.63 -19.05
C ASP A 8 -4.35 5.68 -17.70
N ALA A 9 -5.03 4.60 -17.32
CA ALA A 9 -5.61 4.46 -15.98
C ALA A 9 -4.53 4.53 -14.88
N LEU A 10 -3.38 3.89 -15.09
CA LEU A 10 -2.26 3.95 -14.14
C LEU A 10 -1.71 5.37 -13.98
N LYS A 11 -1.54 6.09 -15.11
CA LYS A 11 -1.11 7.50 -15.10
C LYS A 11 -2.12 8.40 -14.38
N GLU A 12 -3.40 8.19 -14.60
CA GLU A 12 -4.47 8.93 -13.91
C GLU A 12 -4.46 8.65 -12.40
N LEU A 13 -4.37 7.37 -11.99
CA LEU A 13 -4.28 6.98 -10.59
C LEU A 13 -3.06 7.59 -9.92
N LYS A 14 -1.91 7.55 -10.58
CA LYS A 14 -0.69 8.16 -10.07
C LYS A 14 -0.85 9.67 -9.89
N ARG A 15 -1.41 10.37 -10.87
CA ARG A 15 -1.71 11.81 -10.76
C ARG A 15 -2.69 12.08 -9.61
N ALA A 16 -3.71 11.26 -9.44
CA ALA A 16 -4.70 11.43 -8.37
C ALA A 16 -4.10 11.21 -6.98
N LEU A 17 -3.20 10.24 -6.82
CA LEU A 17 -2.48 9.97 -5.57
C LEU A 17 -1.45 11.07 -5.26
N SER A 18 -0.76 11.60 -6.27
CA SER A 18 0.22 12.67 -6.07
C SER A 18 -0.40 14.06 -5.90
N ASN A 19 -1.71 14.23 -6.12
CA ASN A 19 -2.36 15.54 -6.06
C ASN A 19 -2.55 16.00 -4.60
N PRO A 20 -1.94 17.11 -4.17
CA PRO A 20 -2.02 17.60 -2.79
C PRO A 20 -3.45 17.99 -2.38
N HIS A 21 -4.28 18.47 -3.31
CA HIS A 21 -5.69 18.79 -3.02
C HIS A 21 -6.50 17.55 -2.66
N VAL A 22 -6.13 16.39 -3.22
CA VAL A 22 -6.78 15.11 -2.91
C VAL A 22 -6.23 14.57 -1.60
N GLN A 23 -4.94 14.72 -1.33
CA GLN A 23 -4.30 14.31 -0.06
C GLN A 23 -4.82 15.09 1.15
N ALA A 24 -5.20 16.35 0.98
CA ALA A 24 -5.76 17.19 2.05
C ALA A 24 -7.09 16.64 2.59
N ASP A 25 -7.91 16.03 1.72
CA ASP A 25 -9.20 15.46 2.10
C ASP A 25 -9.09 13.94 2.28
N ARG A 26 -9.19 13.49 3.52
CA ARG A 26 -9.07 12.07 3.91
C ARG A 26 -10.07 11.17 3.17
N LEU A 27 -11.30 11.63 2.94
CA LEU A 27 -12.34 10.83 2.29
C LEU A 27 -12.06 10.71 0.79
N ARG A 28 -11.65 11.82 0.14
CA ARG A 28 -11.25 11.79 -1.28
C ARG A 28 -10.03 10.93 -1.49
N TYR A 29 -9.02 11.04 -0.64
CA TYR A 29 -7.81 10.24 -0.74
C TYR A 29 -8.09 8.75 -0.56
N ARG A 30 -8.93 8.38 0.43
CA ARG A 30 -9.37 7.00 0.63
C ARG A 30 -10.11 6.44 -0.59
N ASN A 31 -10.97 7.24 -1.22
CA ASN A 31 -11.64 6.83 -2.45
C ASN A 31 -10.65 6.53 -3.58
N VAL A 32 -9.59 7.34 -3.74
CA VAL A 32 -8.54 7.06 -4.73
C VAL A 32 -7.82 5.75 -4.44
N ILE A 33 -7.46 5.49 -3.18
CA ILE A 33 -6.83 4.23 -2.76
C ILE A 33 -7.75 3.02 -3.04
N LEU A 34 -9.06 3.16 -2.78
CA LEU A 34 -10.04 2.12 -3.11
C LEU A 34 -10.12 1.85 -4.62
N ARG A 35 -10.00 2.89 -5.47
CA ARG A 35 -9.91 2.69 -6.92
C ARG A 35 -8.68 1.86 -7.27
N VAL A 36 -7.52 2.14 -6.68
CA VAL A 36 -6.29 1.35 -6.90
C VAL A 36 -6.51 -0.13 -6.55
N ILE A 37 -7.13 -0.41 -5.40
CA ILE A 37 -7.43 -1.79 -4.98
C ILE A 37 -8.41 -2.45 -5.95
N ARG A 38 -9.44 -1.74 -6.40
CA ARG A 38 -10.38 -2.26 -7.41
C ARG A 38 -9.65 -2.67 -8.70
N HIS A 39 -8.76 -1.82 -9.20
CA HIS A 39 -7.95 -2.14 -10.38
C HIS A 39 -7.00 -3.32 -10.14
N MET A 40 -6.39 -3.40 -8.95
CA MET A 40 -5.59 -4.56 -8.53
C MET A 40 -6.42 -5.87 -8.57
N THR A 41 -7.64 -5.85 -8.01
CA THR A 41 -8.53 -7.02 -8.01
C THR A 41 -9.02 -7.40 -9.40
N GLN A 42 -9.10 -6.44 -10.32
CA GLN A 42 -9.39 -6.68 -11.74
C GLN A 42 -8.20 -7.26 -12.52
N GLY A 43 -7.05 -7.49 -11.88
CA GLY A 43 -5.84 -8.04 -12.51
C GLY A 43 -5.02 -7.01 -13.27
N MET A 44 -5.30 -5.71 -13.12
CA MET A 44 -4.49 -4.66 -13.72
C MET A 44 -3.17 -4.50 -12.97
N ASN A 45 -2.08 -4.32 -13.71
CA ASN A 45 -0.78 -4.08 -13.10
C ASN A 45 -0.69 -2.64 -12.57
N VAL A 46 -0.95 -2.46 -11.27
CA VAL A 46 -0.86 -1.15 -10.61
C VAL A 46 0.48 -0.94 -9.88
N SER A 47 1.51 -1.76 -10.16
CA SER A 47 2.81 -1.65 -9.47
C SER A 47 3.48 -0.26 -9.62
N GLY A 48 3.16 0.49 -10.68
CA GLY A 48 3.69 1.84 -10.90
C GLY A 48 3.22 2.92 -9.91
N VAL A 49 2.22 2.64 -9.07
CA VAL A 49 1.79 3.54 -7.98
C VAL A 49 2.31 3.12 -6.60
N PHE A 50 3.18 2.12 -6.52
CA PHE A 50 3.66 1.57 -5.26
C PHE A 50 4.29 2.62 -4.33
N MET A 51 5.15 3.50 -4.85
CA MET A 51 5.79 4.55 -4.05
C MET A 51 4.77 5.54 -3.45
N GLU A 52 3.72 5.86 -4.20
CA GLU A 52 2.64 6.74 -3.72
C GLU A 52 1.79 6.05 -2.65
N MET A 53 1.58 4.73 -2.79
CA MET A 53 0.91 3.91 -1.78
C MET A 53 1.74 3.80 -0.50
N VAL A 54 3.07 3.64 -0.60
CA VAL A 54 3.96 3.66 0.58
C VAL A 54 3.89 5.00 1.28
N LYS A 55 3.93 6.13 0.56
CA LYS A 55 3.72 7.46 1.16
C LYS A 55 2.35 7.57 1.84
N ALA A 56 1.30 7.00 1.23
CA ALA A 56 -0.05 6.96 1.79
C ALA A 56 -0.17 6.15 3.09
N SER A 57 0.81 5.30 3.43
CA SER A 57 0.85 4.56 4.71
C SER A 57 1.21 5.44 5.91
N ALA A 58 1.88 6.58 5.69
CA ALA A 58 2.28 7.54 6.71
C ALA A 58 1.10 8.45 7.11
N THR A 59 0.02 7.84 7.58
CA THR A 59 -1.22 8.51 8.00
C THR A 59 -1.66 7.98 9.36
N VAL A 60 -2.42 8.77 10.10
CA VAL A 60 -3.06 8.35 11.37
C VAL A 60 -4.37 7.58 11.13
N ASP A 61 -4.91 7.62 9.90
CA ASP A 61 -6.15 6.94 9.55
C ASP A 61 -5.92 5.42 9.41
N ILE A 62 -6.45 4.67 10.37
CA ILE A 62 -6.32 3.20 10.43
C ILE A 62 -6.94 2.53 9.20
N VAL A 63 -8.02 3.09 8.65
CA VAL A 63 -8.71 2.48 7.52
C VAL A 63 -7.88 2.65 6.25
N GLN A 64 -7.31 3.83 6.06
CA GLN A 64 -6.34 4.08 5.00
C GLN A 64 -5.11 3.17 5.13
N LYS A 65 -4.51 3.05 6.32
CA LYS A 65 -3.40 2.10 6.55
C LYS A 65 -3.78 0.67 6.17
N LYS A 66 -4.95 0.18 6.60
CA LYS A 66 -5.45 -1.16 6.24
C LYS A 66 -5.50 -1.39 4.73
N LEU A 67 -6.01 -0.42 3.98
CA LEU A 67 -6.12 -0.50 2.52
C LEU A 67 -4.73 -0.53 1.87
N VAL A 68 -3.82 0.32 2.32
CA VAL A 68 -2.45 0.36 1.81
C VAL A 68 -1.70 -0.93 2.16
N TYR A 69 -1.86 -1.46 3.37
CA TYR A 69 -1.24 -2.71 3.78
C TYR A 69 -1.74 -3.89 2.94
N LEU A 70 -3.04 -3.97 2.67
CA LEU A 70 -3.60 -4.98 1.78
C LEU A 70 -2.91 -4.95 0.40
N TYR A 71 -2.76 -3.76 -0.16
CA TYR A 71 -2.05 -3.56 -1.42
C TYR A 71 -0.58 -4.01 -1.34
N MET A 72 0.17 -3.53 -0.33
CA MET A 72 1.58 -3.90 -0.15
C MET A 72 1.77 -5.40 0.04
N CYS A 73 0.90 -6.05 0.83
CA CYS A 73 0.95 -7.49 1.08
C CYS A 73 0.70 -8.31 -0.19
N THR A 74 -0.15 -7.80 -1.08
CA THR A 74 -0.45 -8.45 -2.37
C THR A 74 0.72 -8.33 -3.34
N TYR A 75 1.42 -7.18 -3.35
CA TYR A 75 2.52 -6.91 -4.29
C TYR A 75 3.91 -7.33 -3.80
N ALA A 76 4.12 -7.49 -2.51
CA ALA A 76 5.39 -7.93 -1.94
C ALA A 76 5.92 -9.26 -2.53
N PRO A 77 5.15 -10.36 -2.64
CA PRO A 77 5.67 -11.61 -3.18
C PRO A 77 6.02 -11.54 -4.68
N LEU A 78 5.53 -10.52 -5.40
CA LEU A 78 5.79 -10.38 -6.85
C LEU A 78 7.19 -9.81 -7.16
N LYS A 79 7.77 -9.02 -6.25
CA LYS A 79 9.10 -8.38 -6.43
C LYS A 79 9.81 -8.20 -5.09
N THR A 80 11.04 -8.68 -5.00
CA THR A 80 11.88 -8.58 -3.79
C THR A 80 12.09 -7.13 -3.34
N ASP A 81 12.28 -6.18 -4.27
CA ASP A 81 12.45 -4.76 -3.94
C ASP A 81 11.20 -4.16 -3.28
N LEU A 82 10.01 -4.54 -3.77
CA LEU A 82 8.73 -4.10 -3.21
C LEU A 82 8.46 -4.75 -1.86
N ALA A 83 8.85 -6.03 -1.69
CA ALA A 83 8.78 -6.72 -0.41
C ALA A 83 9.63 -6.02 0.65
N LEU A 84 10.87 -5.66 0.31
CA LEU A 84 11.78 -4.99 1.24
C LEU A 84 11.21 -3.64 1.72
N LEU A 85 10.66 -2.83 0.81
CA LEU A 85 10.01 -1.57 1.15
C LEU A 85 8.76 -1.78 2.03
N ALA A 86 7.94 -2.77 1.71
CA ALA A 86 6.75 -3.10 2.50
C ALA A 86 7.12 -3.55 3.92
N ILE A 87 8.12 -4.43 4.05
CA ILE A 87 8.63 -4.92 5.33
C ILE A 87 9.20 -3.76 6.14
N ASN A 88 10.07 -2.93 5.56
CA ASN A 88 10.64 -1.76 6.26
C ASN A 88 9.55 -0.81 6.77
N THR A 89 8.51 -0.58 5.98
CA THR A 89 7.37 0.25 6.37
C THR A 89 6.59 -0.38 7.53
N LEU A 90 6.29 -1.68 7.45
CA LEU A 90 5.57 -2.41 8.50
C LEU A 90 6.38 -2.53 9.79
N CYS A 91 7.69 -2.77 9.71
CA CYS A 91 8.60 -2.78 10.85
C CYS A 91 8.60 -1.43 11.57
N LYS A 92 8.64 -0.32 10.82
CA LYS A 92 8.53 1.02 11.39
C LYS A 92 7.20 1.21 12.13
N ASP A 93 6.10 0.79 11.53
CA ASP A 93 4.76 0.88 12.13
C ASP A 93 4.56 -0.09 13.32
N CYS A 94 5.38 -1.13 13.47
CA CYS A 94 5.39 -2.00 14.66
C CYS A 94 5.99 -1.32 15.90
N SER A 95 6.77 -0.26 15.70
CA SER A 95 7.33 0.58 16.76
C SER A 95 6.53 1.88 16.97
N ASP A 96 5.37 2.02 16.33
CA ASP A 96 4.51 3.20 16.46
C ASP A 96 3.95 3.33 17.90
N PRO A 97 3.82 4.55 18.47
CA PRO A 97 3.25 4.73 19.80
C PRO A 97 1.79 4.26 19.93
N SER A 98 1.04 4.19 18.82
CA SER A 98 -0.35 3.72 18.82
C SER A 98 -0.42 2.19 18.86
N PRO A 99 -1.02 1.58 19.91
CA PRO A 99 -1.15 0.12 19.99
C PRO A 99 -2.01 -0.47 18.85
N MET A 100 -2.94 0.32 18.31
CA MET A 100 -3.77 -0.10 17.18
C MET A 100 -2.96 -0.24 15.89
N VAL A 101 -2.04 0.70 15.64
CA VAL A 101 -1.15 0.66 14.46
C VAL A 101 -0.19 -0.52 14.59
N ARG A 102 0.41 -0.71 15.78
CA ARG A 102 1.29 -1.85 16.07
C ARG A 102 0.61 -3.19 15.81
N GLY A 103 -0.58 -3.40 16.38
CA GLY A 103 -1.33 -4.65 16.20
C GLY A 103 -1.70 -4.89 14.74
N LEU A 104 -2.03 -3.83 14.00
CA LEU A 104 -2.34 -3.92 12.58
C LEU A 104 -1.10 -4.32 11.75
N ALA A 105 0.04 -3.66 11.99
CA ALA A 105 1.28 -3.93 11.28
C ALA A 105 1.77 -5.37 11.53
N LEU A 106 1.76 -5.82 12.79
CA LEU A 106 2.11 -7.20 13.16
C LEU A 106 1.23 -8.23 12.41
N ARG A 107 -0.08 -8.02 12.39
CA ARG A 107 -1.00 -8.91 11.67
C ARG A 107 -0.71 -8.95 10.17
N SER A 108 -0.41 -7.81 9.55
CA SER A 108 -0.07 -7.73 8.13
C SER A 108 1.28 -8.40 7.81
N MET A 109 2.27 -8.28 8.69
CA MET A 109 3.55 -9.00 8.55
C MET A 109 3.37 -10.52 8.63
N CYS A 110 2.52 -11.03 9.53
CA CYS A 110 2.21 -12.46 9.58
C CYS A 110 1.52 -12.95 8.29
N SER A 111 0.64 -12.12 7.71
CA SER A 111 -0.06 -12.45 6.46
C SER A 111 0.88 -12.52 5.25
N LEU A 112 2.01 -11.82 5.31
CA LEU A 112 3.01 -11.76 4.26
C LEU A 112 3.86 -13.04 4.13
N ARG A 113 3.74 -13.99 5.08
CA ARG A 113 4.48 -15.28 5.13
C ARG A 113 5.96 -15.17 4.72
N PHE A 114 6.64 -14.07 5.04
CA PHE A 114 8.10 -14.06 5.02
C PHE A 114 8.56 -14.68 6.34
N GLY A 115 9.02 -15.93 6.28
CA GLY A 115 9.57 -16.69 7.42
C GLY A 115 10.87 -16.11 7.99
N SER A 116 11.19 -14.84 7.74
CA SER A 116 12.44 -14.17 8.12
C SER A 116 12.35 -13.34 9.40
N CYS A 117 11.24 -13.42 10.16
CA CYS A 117 11.12 -12.80 11.49
C CYS A 117 12.11 -13.36 12.53
N LEU A 118 13.02 -14.27 12.15
CA LEU A 118 14.08 -14.86 13.00
C LEU A 118 15.51 -14.36 12.68
N ILE A 119 15.72 -13.46 11.72
CA ILE A 119 17.09 -13.07 11.28
C ILE A 119 17.58 -11.76 11.92
N TRP A 120 16.82 -11.16 12.83
CA TRP A 120 17.26 -9.98 13.61
C TRP A 120 17.16 -10.24 15.12
N SER A 121 17.68 -11.38 15.58
CA SER A 121 18.00 -11.63 16.99
C SER A 121 19.48 -11.86 17.18
#